data_AF-A0AAD9JX09-F1
#
_entry.id   AF-A0AAD9JX09-F1
#
_cell.length_a   1.000
_cell.length_b   1.000
_cell.length_c   1.000
_cell.angle_alpha   90.00
_cell.angle_beta   90.00
_cell.angle_gamma   90.00
#
_symmetry.space_group_name_H-M   'P 1'
#
loop_
_entity.id
_entity.type
_entity.pdbx_description
1 polymer ?
#
loop_
_entity_poly.entity_id
_entity_poly.type
_entity_poly.pdbx_seq_one_letter_code
_entity_poly.pdbx_strand_id
1 'polypeptide(L)'
;MSLTNLFHSLNIKGAEKSAPDESYEDYCVICMSKWENPKKLDKCGHEFCSDCIKQCFDKINPVCPICGMSYGSITGKMPPGRMDVTVDKWTEVPGYPGSGLIRISYSFNNGIQTHEHPHPGMPYHGTRRVAYLPNNHEGQKVCALLRRAFNARLTFTIGQSSTTGKDDQVIWNDIHHKTQLSGGMMCFGYPDPTYLNRVQQELASKGIK
;
A
#
# COMPACT_ATOMS: atom_id res chain seq x y z
N MET A 1 -22.88 -20.96 -6.42
CA MET A 1 -24.33 -21.03 -6.74
C MET A 1 -25.06 -20.46 -5.53
N SER A 2 -25.31 -19.15 -5.59
CA SER A 2 -26.64 -18.53 -5.52
C SER A 2 -27.31 -18.64 -4.14
N LEU A 3 -27.26 -17.53 -3.39
CA LEU A 3 -28.04 -17.33 -2.16
C LEU A 3 -29.48 -16.96 -2.53
N THR A 4 -30.27 -17.96 -2.93
CA THR A 4 -31.73 -17.86 -2.97
C THR A 4 -32.29 -18.56 -1.74
N ASN A 5 -32.85 -17.78 -0.81
CA ASN A 5 -34.14 -18.05 -0.14
C ASN A 5 -34.22 -17.32 1.21
N LEU A 6 -35.07 -16.29 1.24
CA LEU A 6 -35.85 -15.96 2.42
C LEU A 6 -37.30 -15.86 1.96
N PHE A 7 -38.24 -16.45 2.72
CA PHE A 7 -39.55 -15.90 3.12
C PHE A 7 -40.63 -16.97 3.38
N HIS A 8 -41.03 -17.08 4.65
CA HIS A 8 -42.37 -17.40 5.16
C HIS A 8 -42.49 -16.56 6.43
N SER A 9 -43.53 -15.80 6.75
CA SER A 9 -44.90 -15.67 6.26
C SER A 9 -45.36 -14.24 6.55
N LEU A 10 -46.31 -13.72 5.78
CA LEU A 10 -47.57 -13.12 6.26
C LEU A 10 -48.38 -12.60 5.06
N ASN A 11 -49.66 -12.93 5.07
CA ASN A 11 -50.62 -12.78 3.99
C ASN A 11 -51.53 -11.57 4.29
N ILE A 12 -51.46 -10.50 3.49
CA ILE A 12 -52.51 -9.47 3.39
C ILE A 12 -52.69 -9.12 1.92
N LYS A 13 -53.93 -9.26 1.44
CA LYS A 13 -54.37 -9.06 0.05
C LYS A 13 -54.47 -7.58 -0.33
N GLY A 14 -54.03 -7.26 -1.54
CA GLY A 14 -54.70 -6.31 -2.44
C GLY A 14 -54.11 -4.90 -2.55
N ALA A 15 -53.29 -4.68 -3.58
CA ALA A 15 -53.35 -3.56 -4.53
C ALA A 15 -52.15 -3.64 -5.49
N GLU A 16 -52.43 -3.93 -6.76
CA GLU A 16 -51.44 -3.85 -7.83
C GLU A 16 -50.97 -2.41 -8.03
N LYS A 17 -49.71 -2.14 -7.71
CA LYS A 17 -48.85 -1.21 -8.45
C LYS A 17 -47.46 -1.83 -8.51
N SER A 18 -47.07 -2.26 -9.70
CA SER A 18 -45.73 -2.70 -10.04
C SER A 18 -44.71 -1.62 -9.68
N ALA A 19 -43.96 -1.81 -8.60
CA ALA A 19 -42.70 -1.11 -8.41
C ALA A 19 -41.69 -1.75 -9.37
N PRO A 20 -40.87 -0.97 -10.10
CA PRO A 20 -39.80 -1.56 -10.87
C PRO A 20 -38.85 -2.23 -9.88
N ASP A 21 -38.55 -3.50 -10.15
CA ASP A 21 -37.38 -4.18 -9.65
C ASP A 21 -36.16 -3.40 -10.15
N GLU A 22 -35.80 -2.31 -9.48
CA GLU A 22 -34.54 -1.62 -9.71
C GLU A 22 -33.44 -2.52 -9.15
N SER A 23 -33.05 -3.51 -9.95
CA SER A 23 -31.83 -4.25 -9.71
C SER A 23 -30.70 -3.23 -9.55
N TYR A 24 -30.01 -3.25 -8.41
CA TYR A 24 -28.83 -2.44 -8.11
C TYR A 24 -27.64 -2.68 -9.08
N GLU A 25 -27.87 -3.45 -10.15
CA GLU A 25 -26.92 -3.80 -11.20
C GLU A 25 -26.65 -2.65 -12.19
N ASP A 26 -27.42 -1.56 -12.19
CA ASP A 26 -27.29 -0.47 -13.19
C ASP A 26 -26.62 0.82 -12.66
N TYR A 27 -26.06 0.81 -11.45
CA TYR A 27 -25.51 2.01 -10.79
C TYR A 27 -23.98 1.98 -10.68
N CYS A 28 -23.33 3.12 -10.91
CA CYS A 28 -21.88 3.25 -10.72
C CYS A 28 -21.58 3.52 -9.25
N VAL A 29 -20.75 2.69 -8.64
CA VAL A 29 -20.36 2.85 -7.22
C VAL A 29 -19.52 4.09 -6.90
N ILE A 30 -19.03 4.82 -7.92
CA ILE A 30 -18.24 6.04 -7.74
C ILE A 30 -19.14 7.27 -7.65
N CYS A 31 -20.07 7.43 -8.59
CA CYS A 31 -21.00 8.58 -8.62
C CYS A 31 -22.39 8.26 -8.04
N MET A 32 -22.64 7.01 -7.66
CA MET A 32 -23.92 6.51 -7.14
C MET A 32 -25.11 6.80 -8.07
N SER A 33 -24.84 6.92 -9.37
CA SER A 33 -25.81 7.27 -10.41
C SER A 33 -25.83 6.19 -11.48
N LYS A 34 -26.85 6.20 -12.36
CA LYS A 34 -26.93 5.26 -13.50
C LYS A 34 -25.66 5.34 -14.35
N TRP A 35 -25.27 4.22 -14.94
CA TRP A 35 -24.07 4.18 -15.77
C TRP A 35 -24.15 5.14 -16.96
N GLU A 36 -23.14 5.99 -17.07
CA GLU A 36 -22.88 6.83 -18.24
C GLU A 36 -21.61 6.33 -18.92
N ASN A 37 -21.75 5.89 -20.17
CA ASN A 37 -20.66 5.33 -20.97
C ASN A 37 -19.81 4.31 -20.16
N PRO A 38 -20.39 3.18 -19.75
CA PRO A 38 -19.74 2.25 -18.84
C PRO A 38 -18.45 1.68 -19.45
N LYS A 39 -17.41 1.61 -18.63
CA LYS A 39 -16.12 1.01 -18.96
C LYS A 39 -15.86 -0.17 -18.05
N LYS A 40 -15.65 -1.33 -18.66
CA LYS A 40 -15.18 -2.54 -18.00
C LYS A 40 -13.66 -2.51 -17.87
N LEU A 41 -13.17 -2.76 -16.66
CA LEU A 41 -11.74 -2.89 -16.42
C LEU A 41 -11.24 -4.28 -16.85
N ASP A 42 -10.16 -4.34 -17.62
CA ASP A 42 -9.69 -5.54 -18.33
C ASP A 42 -9.18 -6.66 -17.41
N LYS A 43 -8.58 -6.33 -16.26
CA LYS A 43 -7.97 -7.34 -15.37
C LYS A 43 -8.95 -7.95 -14.37
N CYS A 44 -9.99 -7.22 -13.96
CA CYS A 44 -10.94 -7.67 -12.92
C CYS A 44 -12.41 -7.71 -13.35
N GLY A 45 -12.75 -7.15 -14.51
CA GLY A 45 -14.11 -7.19 -15.06
C GLY A 45 -15.13 -6.28 -14.38
N HIS A 46 -14.76 -5.49 -13.37
CA HIS A 46 -15.65 -4.51 -12.75
C HIS A 46 -15.92 -3.31 -13.68
N GLU A 47 -17.14 -2.77 -13.60
CA GLU A 47 -17.65 -1.72 -14.48
C GLU A 47 -17.94 -0.42 -13.72
N PHE A 48 -17.66 0.71 -14.38
CA PHE A 48 -17.83 2.07 -13.83
C PHE A 48 -18.17 3.03 -14.98
N CYS A 49 -18.72 4.21 -14.70
CA CYS A 49 -18.75 5.28 -15.71
C CYS A 49 -17.32 5.60 -16.16
N SER A 50 -17.10 5.77 -17.47
CA SER A 50 -15.77 6.01 -18.04
C SER A 50 -15.04 7.18 -17.40
N ASP A 51 -15.75 8.30 -17.17
CA ASP A 51 -15.17 9.50 -16.56
C ASP A 51 -14.90 9.32 -15.07
N CYS A 52 -15.77 8.58 -14.36
CA CYS A 52 -15.58 8.30 -12.95
C CYS A 52 -14.30 7.50 -12.69
N ILE A 53 -14.10 6.42 -13.45
CA ILE A 53 -12.91 5.58 -13.26
C ILE A 53 -11.64 6.26 -13.75
N LYS A 54 -11.71 7.06 -14.83
CA LYS A 54 -10.61 7.89 -15.29
C LYS A 54 -10.19 8.89 -14.20
N GLN A 55 -11.13 9.64 -13.65
CA GLN A 55 -10.83 10.59 -12.58
C GLN A 55 -10.30 9.92 -11.32
N CYS A 56 -10.82 8.73 -10.97
CA CYS A 56 -10.29 7.94 -9.86
C CYS A 56 -8.82 7.58 -10.09
N PHE A 57 -8.48 7.08 -11.29
CA PHE A 57 -7.10 6.71 -11.64
C PHE A 57 -6.16 7.93 -11.67
N ASP A 58 -6.62 9.05 -12.20
CA ASP A 58 -5.81 10.26 -12.37
C ASP A 58 -5.59 11.01 -11.04
N LYS A 59 -6.62 11.06 -10.16
CA LYS A 59 -6.61 11.90 -8.96
C LYS A 59 -6.34 11.15 -7.66
N ILE A 60 -6.62 9.84 -7.61
CA ILE A 60 -6.52 9.04 -6.38
C ILE A 60 -5.40 8.01 -6.54
N ASN A 61 -5.64 6.96 -7.31
CA ASN A 61 -4.65 5.94 -7.67
C ASN A 61 -5.23 5.02 -8.76
N PRO A 62 -4.38 4.33 -9.54
CA PRO A 62 -4.84 3.43 -10.58
C PRO A 62 -5.25 2.07 -9.99
N VAL A 63 -6.22 2.04 -9.08
CA VAL A 63 -6.72 0.84 -8.41
C VAL A 63 -8.23 0.74 -8.57
N CYS A 64 -8.74 -0.46 -8.87
CA CYS A 64 -10.18 -0.71 -8.94
C CYS A 64 -10.85 -0.44 -7.59
N PRO A 65 -11.85 0.46 -7.52
CA PRO A 65 -12.55 0.79 -6.27
C PRO A 65 -13.31 -0.37 -5.61
N ILE A 66 -13.64 -1.42 -6.38
CA ILE A 66 -14.40 -2.57 -5.87
C ILE A 66 -13.48 -3.64 -5.27
N CYS A 67 -12.37 -3.97 -5.94
CA CYS A 67 -11.55 -5.13 -5.56
C CYS A 67 -10.07 -4.85 -5.28
N GLY A 68 -9.60 -3.60 -5.42
CA GLY A 68 -8.21 -3.28 -5.14
C GLY A 68 -7.21 -3.70 -6.23
N MET A 69 -7.67 -4.16 -7.41
CA MET A 69 -6.77 -4.56 -8.50
C MET A 69 -6.09 -3.34 -9.14
N SER A 70 -4.76 -3.37 -9.32
CA SER A 70 -3.97 -2.26 -9.86
C SER A 70 -3.89 -2.24 -11.40
N TYR A 71 -4.01 -1.05 -11.99
CA TYR A 71 -4.05 -0.76 -13.41
C TYR A 71 -2.92 0.17 -13.89
N GLY A 72 -2.02 0.60 -12.99
CA GLY A 72 -0.88 1.44 -13.32
C GLY A 72 0.13 1.50 -12.18
N SER A 73 1.21 2.24 -12.37
CA SER A 73 2.24 2.45 -11.36
C SER A 73 1.70 3.34 -10.24
N ILE A 74 1.48 2.77 -9.06
CA ILE A 74 1.16 3.55 -7.85
C ILE A 74 2.44 4.31 -7.47
N THR A 75 2.37 5.64 -7.50
CA THR A 75 3.47 6.51 -7.05
C THR A 75 3.07 7.15 -5.74
N GLY A 76 3.91 7.02 -4.73
CA GLY A 76 3.68 7.64 -3.43
C GLY A 76 4.24 9.06 -3.32
N LYS A 77 4.09 9.63 -2.12
CA LYS A 77 4.43 11.01 -1.78
C LYS A 77 5.76 11.11 -1.03
N MET A 78 6.66 10.14 -1.23
CA MET A 78 8.00 10.19 -0.65
C MET A 78 8.79 11.38 -1.21
N PRO A 79 9.47 12.19 -0.38
CA PRO A 79 10.37 13.23 -0.89
C PRO A 79 11.62 12.63 -1.54
N PRO A 80 12.40 13.42 -2.32
CA PRO A 80 13.66 12.96 -2.89
C PRO A 80 14.63 12.46 -1.80
N GLY A 81 15.24 11.30 -2.04
CA GLY A 81 16.17 10.68 -1.12
C GLY A 81 17.07 9.65 -1.81
N ARG A 82 17.95 9.04 -1.03
CA ARG A 82 18.88 8.00 -1.49
C ARG A 82 18.66 6.70 -0.74
N MET A 83 18.76 5.58 -1.45
CA MET A 83 18.75 4.23 -0.89
C MET A 83 20.01 3.47 -1.36
N ASP A 84 20.85 3.05 -0.43
CA ASP A 84 22.06 2.27 -0.67
C ASP A 84 21.92 0.87 -0.06
N VAL A 85 22.50 -0.13 -0.72
CA VAL A 85 22.49 -1.53 -0.26
C VAL A 85 23.91 -2.04 -0.22
N THR A 86 24.28 -2.64 0.91
CA THR A 86 25.58 -3.29 1.12
C THR A 86 25.36 -4.69 1.69
N VAL A 87 26.23 -5.63 1.35
CA VAL A 87 26.19 -7.00 1.87
C VAL A 87 27.40 -7.24 2.76
N ASP A 88 27.15 -7.78 3.94
CA ASP A 88 28.16 -8.29 4.85
C ASP A 88 28.00 -9.80 4.98
N LYS A 89 29.03 -10.56 4.64
CA LYS A 89 29.00 -12.03 4.64
C LYS A 89 29.27 -12.64 6.02
N TRP A 90 29.82 -11.85 6.95
CA TRP A 90 30.31 -12.33 8.24
C TRP A 90 29.30 -12.10 9.36
N THR A 91 28.49 -11.03 9.25
CA THR A 91 27.42 -10.78 10.21
C THR A 91 26.21 -11.64 9.89
N GLU A 92 25.77 -12.42 10.87
CA GLU A 92 24.55 -13.23 10.76
C GLU A 92 23.33 -12.49 11.31
N VAL A 93 22.17 -12.73 10.67
CA VAL A 93 20.88 -12.29 11.18
C VAL A 93 20.32 -13.39 12.10
N PRO A 94 19.96 -13.09 13.35
CA PRO A 94 19.35 -14.10 14.23
C PRO A 94 18.14 -14.79 13.60
N GLY A 95 18.16 -16.13 13.56
CA GLY A 95 17.18 -16.96 12.86
C GLY A 95 17.57 -17.37 11.44
N TYR A 96 18.70 -16.89 10.91
CA TYR A 96 19.17 -17.16 9.55
C TYR A 96 20.69 -17.46 9.51
N PRO A 97 21.15 -18.58 10.12
CA PRO A 97 22.57 -18.92 10.18
C PRO A 97 23.17 -19.10 8.78
N GLY A 98 24.43 -18.76 8.61
CA GLY A 98 25.20 -18.91 7.36
C GLY A 98 24.74 -18.03 6.19
N SER A 99 23.72 -17.18 6.38
CA SER A 99 23.14 -16.38 5.29
C SER A 99 23.88 -15.07 5.05
N GLY A 100 24.59 -14.54 6.05
CA GLY A 100 25.09 -13.15 6.03
C GLY A 100 23.95 -12.12 6.17
N LEU A 101 24.29 -10.86 5.97
CA LEU A 101 23.45 -9.69 6.21
C LEU A 101 23.39 -8.78 4.98
N ILE A 102 22.19 -8.36 4.59
CA ILE A 102 21.96 -7.22 3.71
C ILE A 102 21.65 -6.02 4.59
N ARG A 103 22.43 -4.95 4.45
CA ARG A 103 22.21 -3.66 5.10
C ARG A 103 21.68 -2.66 4.07
N ILE A 104 20.51 -2.10 4.35
CA ILE A 104 19.85 -1.08 3.52
C ILE A 104 19.94 0.25 4.26
N SER A 105 20.50 1.27 3.61
CA SER A 105 20.60 2.63 4.16
C SER A 105 19.73 3.59 3.38
N TYR A 106 18.90 4.35 4.09
CA TYR A 106 18.09 5.42 3.53
C TYR A 106 18.59 6.77 4.05
N SER A 107 18.66 7.75 3.17
CA SER A 107 19.08 9.12 3.50
C SER A 107 18.18 10.14 2.81
N PHE A 108 17.58 11.01 3.60
CA PHE A 108 16.78 12.14 3.16
C PHE A 108 17.34 13.41 3.79
N ASN A 109 17.57 14.43 2.96
CA ASN A 109 17.94 15.76 3.43
C ASN A 109 16.68 16.53 3.82
N ASN A 110 16.85 17.62 4.57
CA ASN A 110 15.79 18.61 4.74
C ASN A 110 15.38 19.19 3.38
N GLY A 111 14.13 19.63 3.26
CA GLY A 111 13.63 20.22 2.03
C GLY A 111 12.33 20.98 2.25
N ILE A 112 11.65 21.29 1.15
CA ILE A 112 10.38 22.01 1.14
C ILE A 112 9.27 21.09 0.64
N GLN A 113 8.11 21.16 1.29
CA GLN A 113 6.94 20.37 0.95
C GLN A 113 6.32 20.82 -0.37
N THR A 114 6.07 19.88 -1.29
CA THR A 114 5.33 20.11 -2.52
C THR A 114 3.82 20.15 -2.27
N HIS A 115 3.04 20.43 -3.31
CA HIS A 115 1.57 20.37 -3.27
C HIS A 115 1.02 18.97 -2.92
N GLU A 116 1.84 17.91 -2.99
CA GLU A 116 1.43 16.54 -2.65
C GLU A 116 1.42 16.29 -1.12
N HIS A 117 2.14 17.11 -0.35
CA HIS A 117 2.40 16.92 1.08
C HIS A 117 1.43 17.71 1.99
N PRO A 118 1.38 17.41 3.31
CA PRO A 118 0.40 18.01 4.23
C PRO A 118 0.43 19.54 4.32
N HIS A 119 1.62 20.15 4.30
CA HIS A 119 1.79 21.60 4.42
C HIS A 119 2.63 22.16 3.26
N PRO A 120 2.06 22.34 2.05
CA PRO A 120 2.80 22.82 0.88
C PRO A 120 3.54 24.15 1.13
N GLY A 121 4.79 24.24 0.70
CA GLY A 121 5.65 25.42 0.89
C GLY A 121 6.37 25.46 2.25
N MET A 122 5.96 24.66 3.23
CA MET A 122 6.63 24.57 4.53
C MET A 122 7.86 23.65 4.47
N PRO A 123 8.88 23.88 5.32
CA PRO A 123 10.01 22.97 5.42
C PRO A 123 9.56 21.60 5.95
N TYR A 124 10.33 20.57 5.61
CA TYR A 124 10.30 19.28 6.29
C TYR A 124 11.71 18.88 6.73
N HIS A 125 11.78 18.05 7.76
CA HIS A 125 13.03 17.52 8.30
C HIS A 125 13.33 16.14 7.75
N GLY A 126 14.52 15.99 7.17
CA GLY A 126 15.03 14.74 6.64
C GLY A 126 15.38 13.72 7.72
N THR A 127 15.84 12.55 7.31
CA THR A 127 16.19 11.47 8.23
C THR A 127 17.25 10.54 7.62
N ARG A 128 17.92 9.77 8.48
CA ARG A 128 18.75 8.64 8.09
C ARG A 128 18.25 7.41 8.81
N ARG A 129 18.03 6.33 8.06
CA ARG A 129 17.52 5.06 8.59
C ARG A 129 18.32 3.91 8.02
N VAL A 130 18.44 2.85 8.83
CA VAL A 130 19.09 1.61 8.42
C VAL A 130 18.12 0.47 8.67
N ALA A 131 18.11 -0.50 7.76
CA ALA A 131 17.36 -1.72 7.90
C ALA A 131 18.19 -2.94 7.49
N TYR A 132 17.75 -4.11 7.94
CA TYR A 132 18.49 -5.36 7.86
C TYR A 132 17.63 -6.49 7.30
N LEU A 133 18.19 -7.27 6.37
CA LEU A 133 17.61 -8.53 5.88
C LEU A 133 18.67 -9.63 5.93
N PRO A 134 18.29 -10.90 6.10
CA PRO A 134 19.23 -12.00 5.88
C PRO A 134 19.66 -12.04 4.40
N ASN A 135 20.92 -12.31 4.11
CA ASN A 135 21.43 -12.41 2.74
C ASN A 135 21.21 -13.82 2.13
N ASN A 136 19.97 -14.30 2.20
CA ASN A 136 19.53 -15.52 1.52
C ASN A 136 18.59 -15.19 0.34
N HIS A 137 18.09 -16.23 -0.35
CA HIS A 137 17.21 -16.06 -1.51
C HIS A 137 15.98 -15.19 -1.21
N GLU A 138 15.31 -15.43 -0.07
CA GLU A 138 14.11 -14.68 0.29
C GLU A 138 14.42 -13.23 0.68
N GLY A 139 15.49 -12.99 1.45
CA GLY A 139 15.92 -11.64 1.80
C GLY A 139 16.37 -10.83 0.58
N GLN A 140 17.02 -11.46 -0.40
CA GLN A 140 17.35 -10.82 -1.69
C GLN A 140 16.09 -10.43 -2.47
N LYS A 141 15.07 -11.31 -2.51
CA LYS A 141 13.76 -10.99 -3.10
C LYS A 141 13.11 -9.79 -2.41
N VAL A 142 13.06 -9.78 -1.07
CA VAL A 142 12.53 -8.64 -0.31
C VAL A 142 13.32 -7.37 -0.59
N CYS A 143 14.65 -7.43 -0.66
CA CYS A 143 15.49 -6.28 -0.99
C CYS A 143 15.14 -5.68 -2.36
N ALA A 144 14.92 -6.54 -3.37
CA ALA A 144 14.53 -6.10 -4.70
C ALA A 144 13.13 -5.44 -4.72
N LEU A 145 12.18 -5.98 -3.94
CA LEU A 145 10.85 -5.38 -3.81
C LEU A 145 10.90 -4.04 -3.05
N LEU A 146 11.69 -3.93 -1.98
CA LEU A 146 11.91 -2.66 -1.28
C LEU A 146 12.53 -1.61 -2.18
N ARG A 147 13.46 -2.00 -3.06
CA ARG A 147 14.02 -1.11 -4.09
C ARG A 147 12.94 -0.59 -5.04
N ARG A 148 12.03 -1.46 -5.47
CA ARG A 148 10.90 -1.07 -6.34
C ARG A 148 9.93 -0.14 -5.61
N ALA A 149 9.61 -0.41 -4.35
CA ALA A 149 8.80 0.47 -3.51
C ALA A 149 9.45 1.85 -3.33
N PHE A 150 10.77 1.89 -3.13
CA PHE A 150 11.52 3.14 -3.02
C PHE A 150 11.47 3.94 -4.32
N ASN A 151 11.72 3.29 -5.46
CA ASN A 151 11.63 3.92 -6.78
C ASN A 151 10.22 4.43 -7.09
N ALA A 152 9.19 3.74 -6.58
CA ALA A 152 7.80 4.15 -6.67
C ALA A 152 7.40 5.19 -5.59
N ARG A 153 8.34 5.73 -4.80
CA ARG A 153 8.08 6.72 -3.74
C ARG A 153 7.12 6.23 -2.64
N LEU A 154 7.12 4.93 -2.32
CA LEU A 154 6.18 4.31 -1.38
C LEU A 154 6.78 3.96 0.00
N THR A 155 8.11 4.00 0.17
CA THR A 155 8.76 3.55 1.42
C THR A 155 8.63 4.54 2.58
N PHE A 156 8.66 5.84 2.27
CA PHE A 156 8.53 6.92 3.25
C PHE A 156 7.48 7.93 2.77
N THR A 157 7.05 8.81 3.67
CA THR A 157 6.19 9.96 3.39
C THR A 157 6.58 11.12 4.32
N ILE A 158 5.94 12.28 4.16
CA ILE A 158 6.02 13.39 5.11
C ILE A 158 4.77 13.37 6.00
N GLY A 159 4.97 13.46 7.32
CA GLY A 159 3.88 13.51 8.28
C GLY A 159 4.37 13.65 9.71
N GLN A 160 3.49 13.28 10.64
CA GLN A 160 3.80 13.30 12.07
C GLN A 160 4.58 12.05 12.48
N SER A 161 5.69 12.26 13.17
CA SER A 161 6.48 11.20 13.78
C SER A 161 5.75 10.59 14.96
N SER A 162 5.39 9.30 14.87
CA SER A 162 4.70 8.58 15.94
C SER A 162 5.50 8.49 17.24
N THR A 163 6.84 8.52 17.17
CA THR A 163 7.71 8.40 18.33
C THR A 163 7.95 9.73 19.05
N THR A 164 7.88 10.85 18.35
CA THR A 164 8.24 12.17 18.91
C THR A 164 7.09 13.19 18.87
N GLY A 165 5.98 12.88 18.21
CA GLY A 165 4.84 13.78 18.01
C GLY A 165 5.14 15.01 17.14
N LYS A 166 6.29 15.04 16.45
CA LYS A 166 6.69 16.19 15.62
C LYS A 166 6.12 16.05 14.22
N ASP A 167 5.51 17.12 13.71
CA ASP A 167 5.05 17.23 12.34
C ASP A 167 6.19 17.51 11.35
N ASP A 168 5.86 17.44 10.07
CA ASP A 168 6.75 17.77 8.95
C ASP A 168 8.06 16.95 8.95
N GLN A 169 7.97 15.68 9.32
CA GLN A 169 9.09 14.74 9.35
C GLN A 169 8.99 13.74 8.20
N VAL A 170 10.15 13.31 7.68
CA VAL A 170 10.21 12.08 6.86
C VAL A 170 10.00 10.86 7.76
N ILE A 171 8.90 10.13 7.53
CA ILE A 171 8.46 8.98 8.32
C ILE A 171 8.26 7.74 7.45
N TRP A 172 8.27 6.55 8.06
CA TRP A 172 7.92 5.29 7.37
C TRP A 172 6.48 5.35 6.84
N ASN A 173 6.22 4.67 5.72
CA ASN A 173 4.91 4.68 5.06
C ASN A 173 4.33 3.25 4.95
N ASP A 174 4.02 2.65 6.09
CA ASP A 174 3.40 1.31 6.27
C ASP A 174 4.08 0.15 5.52
N ILE A 175 5.40 0.23 5.37
CA ILE A 175 6.24 -0.90 4.97
C ILE A 175 7.23 -1.12 6.10
N HIS A 176 7.01 -2.16 6.89
CA HIS A 176 7.81 -2.42 8.08
C HIS A 176 9.23 -2.82 7.68
N HIS A 177 10.19 -2.26 8.40
CA HIS A 177 11.61 -2.56 8.25
C HIS A 177 12.17 -3.07 9.57
N LYS A 178 13.12 -4.01 9.48
CA LYS A 178 13.90 -4.45 10.64
C LYS A 178 15.07 -3.52 10.87
N THR A 179 14.94 -2.63 11.86
CA THR A 179 15.93 -1.60 12.19
C THR A 179 16.92 -2.04 13.26
N GLN A 180 16.69 -3.21 13.87
CA GLN A 180 17.59 -3.82 14.86
C GLN A 180 17.90 -5.27 14.46
N LEU A 181 19.05 -5.79 14.90
CA LEU A 181 19.40 -7.21 14.75
C LEU A 181 18.96 -8.05 15.95
N SER A 182 18.50 -7.42 17.03
CA SER A 182 18.09 -8.07 18.29
C SER A 182 16.75 -7.50 18.79
N GLY A 183 16.23 -8.06 19.90
CA GLY A 183 14.97 -7.61 20.52
C GLY A 183 13.70 -8.15 19.86
N GLY A 184 13.83 -8.96 18.81
CA GLY A 184 12.70 -9.61 18.14
C GLY A 184 11.65 -8.64 17.58
N MET A 185 10.46 -9.16 17.32
CA MET A 185 9.37 -8.41 16.68
C MET A 185 9.01 -7.10 17.41
N MET A 186 8.96 -7.12 18.74
CA MET A 186 8.55 -5.97 19.56
C MET A 186 9.51 -4.78 19.48
N CYS A 187 10.78 -5.03 19.15
CA CYS A 187 11.80 -3.99 19.01
C CYS A 187 12.14 -3.71 17.54
N PHE A 188 11.29 -4.10 16.59
CA PHE A 188 11.56 -4.00 15.16
C PHE A 188 12.86 -4.72 14.76
N GLY A 189 13.18 -5.82 15.43
CA GLY A 189 14.40 -6.59 15.20
C GLY A 189 14.20 -8.08 15.01
N TYR A 190 15.30 -8.82 15.11
CA TYR A 190 15.36 -10.27 14.94
C TYR A 190 15.60 -10.99 16.28
N PRO A 191 15.28 -12.30 16.40
CA PRO A 191 14.60 -13.13 15.41
C PRO A 191 13.12 -12.74 15.24
N ASP A 192 12.62 -12.84 14.01
CA ASP A 192 11.20 -12.73 13.65
C ASP A 192 10.95 -13.61 12.42
N PRO A 193 10.49 -14.86 12.61
CA PRO A 193 10.33 -15.81 11.51
C PRO A 193 9.22 -15.43 10.54
N THR A 194 8.32 -14.51 10.92
CA THR A 194 7.18 -14.11 10.07
C THR A 194 7.47 -12.90 9.20
N TYR A 195 8.51 -12.14 9.52
CA TYR A 195 8.75 -10.82 8.94
C TYR A 195 8.87 -10.82 7.42
N LEU A 196 9.65 -11.72 6.82
CA LEU A 196 9.85 -11.74 5.37
C LEU A 196 8.54 -11.99 4.62
N ASN A 197 7.64 -12.81 5.16
CA ASN A 197 6.32 -13.01 4.59
C ASN A 197 5.42 -11.78 4.75
N ARG A 198 5.38 -11.19 5.97
CA ARG A 198 4.56 -10.01 6.25
C ARG A 198 4.95 -8.81 5.40
N VAL A 199 6.25 -8.50 5.28
CA VAL A 199 6.71 -7.37 4.46
C VAL A 199 6.40 -7.57 2.98
N GLN A 200 6.43 -8.80 2.47
CA GLN A 200 6.00 -9.10 1.10
C GLN A 200 4.50 -8.83 0.91
N GLN A 201 3.66 -9.13 1.90
CA GLN A 201 2.23 -8.82 1.87
C GLN A 201 1.97 -7.30 1.91
N GLU A 202 2.70 -6.57 2.76
CA GLU A 202 2.65 -5.10 2.83
C GLU A 202 3.09 -4.44 1.52
N LEU A 203 4.13 -4.98 0.88
CA LEU A 203 4.58 -4.54 -0.44
C LEU A 203 3.52 -4.84 -1.51
N ALA A 204 2.95 -6.04 -1.50
CA ALA A 204 1.91 -6.44 -2.44
C ALA A 204 0.63 -5.61 -2.30
N SER A 205 0.23 -5.23 -1.09
CA SER A 205 -0.93 -4.36 -0.84
C SER A 205 -0.70 -2.94 -1.36
N LYS A 206 0.56 -2.49 -1.44
CA LYS A 206 0.98 -1.25 -2.11
C LYS A 206 1.27 -1.43 -3.61
N GLY A 207 0.90 -2.57 -4.20
CA GLY A 207 1.05 -2.84 -5.63
C GLY A 207 2.46 -3.25 -6.07
N ILE A 208 3.36 -3.56 -5.13
CA ILE A 208 4.73 -4.00 -5.40
C ILE A 208 4.81 -5.53 -5.31
N LYS A 209 4.97 -6.20 -6.46
CA LYS A 209 4.97 -7.68 -6.59
C LYS A 209 6.14 -8.16 -7.43
#